data_AF-E0MRH7-F1
#
_entry.id   AF-E0MRH7-F1
#
_cell.length_a   1.000
_cell.length_b   1.000
_cell.length_c   1.000
_cell.angle_alpha   90.00
_cell.angle_beta   90.00
_cell.angle_gamma   90.00
#
_symmetry.space_group_name_H-M   'P 1'
#
loop_
_entity.id
_entity.type
_entity.pdbx_description
1 polymer ?
#
loop_
_entity_poly.entity_id
_entity_poly.type
_entity_poly.pdbx_seq_one_letter_code
_entity_poly.pdbx_strand_id
1 'polypeptide(L)' 'MPIIQVNADGRSSDGEEYDDIASDEMVSKGYMINVPVILQHPDGRLEQSSQVRVTPSGIEFLRREIPVELRHTKGTA' A
#
# COMPACT_ATOMS: atom_id res chain seq x y z
N MET A 1 2.28 -15.51 -7.21
CA MET A 1 1.51 -14.37 -6.67
C MET A 1 1.11 -14.74 -5.25
N PRO A 2 1.32 -13.87 -4.25
CA PRO A 2 0.89 -14.14 -2.88
C PRO A 2 -0.64 -14.20 -2.80
N ILE A 3 -1.15 -15.05 -1.90
CA ILE A 3 -2.57 -15.14 -1.56
C ILE A 3 -2.76 -14.40 -0.23
N ILE A 4 -3.68 -13.44 -0.21
CA ILE A 4 -4.04 -12.65 0.96
C ILE A 4 -5.45 -13.04 1.39
N GLN A 5 -5.62 -13.37 2.66
CA GLN A 5 -6.96 -13.60 3.21
C GLN A 5 -7.60 -12.26 3.54
N VAL A 6 -8.81 -12.05 3.03
CA VAL A 6 -9.58 -10.83 3.25
C VAL A 6 -10.96 -11.15 3.82
N ASN A 7 -11.58 -10.17 4.47
CA ASN A 7 -12.97 -10.23 4.84
C ASN A 7 -13.89 -10.05 3.62
N ALA A 8 -15.21 -10.09 3.82
CA ALA A 8 -16.19 -9.91 2.75
C ALA A 8 -16.09 -8.54 2.04
N ASP A 9 -15.50 -7.55 2.71
CA ASP A 9 -15.28 -6.19 2.19
C ASP A 9 -13.92 -6.05 1.47
N GLY A 10 -13.13 -7.12 1.31
CA GLY A 10 -11.84 -7.08 0.64
C GLY A 10 -10.67 -6.55 1.48
N ARG A 11 -10.85 -6.40 2.80
CA ARG A 11 -9.79 -5.95 3.73
C ARG A 11 -9.12 -7.11 4.44
N SER A 12 -7.80 -7.06 4.59
CA SER A 12 -7.04 -8.04 5.38
C SER A 12 -7.24 -7.83 6.89
N SER A 13 -6.73 -8.78 7.68
CA SER A 13 -6.81 -8.75 9.14
C SER A 13 -6.06 -7.60 9.81
N ASP A 14 -5.06 -7.03 9.14
CA ASP A 14 -4.30 -5.86 9.59
C ASP A 14 -4.89 -4.53 9.08
N GLY A 15 -6.01 -4.60 8.34
CA GLY A 15 -6.72 -3.43 7.83
C GLY A 15 -6.12 -2.84 6.55
N GLU A 16 -5.23 -3.56 5.86
CA GLU A 16 -4.77 -3.14 4.53
C GLU A 16 -5.90 -3.27 3.49
N GLU A 17 -5.91 -2.31 2.57
CA GLU A 17 -6.77 -2.27 1.40
C GLU A 17 -5.96 -2.69 0.16
N TYR A 18 -6.60 -3.42 -0.75
CA TYR A 18 -5.98 -4.01 -1.93
C TYR A 18 -6.68 -3.58 -3.21
N ASP A 19 -7.43 -2.48 -3.19
CA ASP A 19 -8.12 -1.86 -4.32
C ASP A 19 -7.36 -0.64 -4.88
N ASP A 20 -6.31 -0.21 -4.19
CA ASP A 20 -5.47 0.90 -4.62
C ASP A 20 -4.55 0.54 -5.79
N ILE A 21 -4.33 1.53 -6.65
CA ILE A 21 -3.38 1.49 -7.76
C ILE A 21 -2.45 2.69 -7.62
N ALA A 22 -1.14 2.43 -7.64
CA ALA A 22 -0.14 3.49 -7.64
C ALA A 22 -0.28 4.35 -8.90
N SER A 23 -0.19 5.67 -8.75
CA SER A 23 -0.27 6.59 -9.89
C SER A 23 0.86 6.35 -10.90
N ASP A 24 0.55 6.52 -12.18
CA ASP A 24 1.51 6.32 -13.28
C ASP A 24 2.81 7.11 -13.11
N GLU A 25 2.71 8.32 -12.55
CA GLU A 25 3.86 9.16 -12.26
C GLU A 25 4.79 8.53 -11.20
N MET A 26 4.22 7.99 -10.11
CA MET A 26 5.01 7.36 -9.04
C MET A 26 5.60 6.03 -9.50
N VAL A 27 4.91 5.30 -10.37
CA VAL A 27 5.41 4.06 -10.98
C VAL A 27 6.54 4.35 -11.97
N SER A 28 6.36 5.30 -12.89
CA SER A 28 7.37 5.66 -13.90
C SER A 28 8.66 6.21 -13.29
N LYS A 29 8.57 6.93 -12.17
CA LYS A 29 9.73 7.39 -11.39
C LYS A 29 10.36 6.29 -10.52
N GLY A 30 9.76 5.11 -10.47
CA GLY A 30 10.24 3.97 -9.68
C GLY A 30 10.08 4.16 -8.17
N TYR A 31 9.16 5.02 -7.72
CA TYR A 31 8.88 5.30 -6.31
C TYR A 31 7.82 4.37 -5.72
N MET A 32 6.92 3.87 -6.55
CA MET A 32 5.90 2.90 -6.15
C MET A 32 5.81 1.78 -7.19
N ILE A 33 5.35 0.61 -6.76
CA ILE A 33 5.08 -0.54 -7.62
C ILE A 33 3.72 -1.14 -7.28
N ASN A 34 3.02 -1.65 -8.29
CA ASN A 34 1.81 -2.46 -8.13
C ASN A 34 2.22 -3.94 -8.13
N VAL A 35 2.12 -4.60 -6.98
CA VAL A 35 2.45 -6.03 -6.86
C VAL A 35 1.18 -6.85 -7.04
N PRO A 36 1.10 -7.76 -8.02
CA PRO A 36 -0.10 -8.57 -8.23
C PRO A 36 -0.30 -9.55 -7.07
N VAL A 37 -1.52 -9.59 -6.54
CA VAL A 37 -1.95 -10.45 -5.43
C VAL A 37 -3.23 -11.19 -5.79
N ILE A 38 -3.51 -12.28 -5.06
CA ILE A 38 -4.81 -12.94 -5.10
C ILE A 38 -5.48 -12.72 -3.74
N LEU A 39 -6.68 -12.17 -3.74
CA LEU A 39 -7.51 -12.04 -2.53
C LEU A 39 -8.37 -13.30 -2.39
N GLN A 40 -8.33 -13.90 -1.22
CA GLN A 40 -9.17 -15.03 -0.84
C GLN A 40 -10.23 -14.54 0.14
N HIS A 41 -11.48 -14.51 -0.31
CA HIS A 41 -12.64 -14.12 0.49
C HIS A 41 -13.12 -15.29 1.37
N PRO A 42 -13.91 -15.03 2.44
CA PRO A 42 -14.37 -16.07 3.36
C PRO A 42 -15.28 -17.12 2.72
N ASP A 43 -15.94 -16.79 1.61
CA ASP A 43 -16.76 -17.69 0.81
C ASP A 43 -15.95 -18.60 -0.14
N GLY A 44 -14.61 -18.46 -0.13
CA GLY A 44 -13.70 -19.18 -1.00
C GLY A 44 -13.50 -18.55 -2.38
N ARG A 45 -14.12 -17.40 -2.66
CA ARG A 45 -13.90 -16.64 -3.90
C ARG A 45 -12.47 -16.16 -3.96
N LEU A 46 -11.84 -16.35 -5.12
CA LEU A 46 -10.51 -15.84 -5.44
C LEU A 46 -10.64 -14.66 -6.41
N GLU A 47 -9.98 -13.57 -6.08
CA GLU A 47 -10.01 -12.33 -6.86
C GLU A 47 -8.59 -11.86 -7.16
N GLN A 48 -8.32 -11.48 -8.41
CA GLN A 48 -7.03 -10.91 -8.78
C GLN A 48 -7.03 -9.43 -8.46
N SER A 49 -6.01 -8.96 -7.74
CA SER A 49 -5.83 -7.54 -7.45
C SER A 49 -4.36 -7.13 -7.40
N SER A 50 -4.09 -5.91 -6.96
CA SER A 50 -2.74 -5.39 -6.72
C SER A 50 -2.57 -4.80 -5.33
N GLN A 51 -1.39 -4.94 -4.77
CA GLN A 51 -0.95 -4.23 -3.58
C GLN A 51 0.04 -3.14 -4.00
N VAL A 52 -0.24 -1.89 -3.63
CA VAL A 52 0.71 -0.78 -3.80
C VAL A 52 1.84 -0.91 -2.79
N ARG A 53 3.08 -0.86 -3.26
CA ARG A 53 4.27 -0.83 -2.39
C ARG A 53 5.16 0.34 -2.72
N VAL A 54 5.63 1.03 -1.68
CA VAL A 54 6.64 2.08 -1.81
C VAL A 54 8.02 1.46 -1.90
N THR A 55 8.80 1.84 -2.91
CA THR A 55 10.18 1.38 -3.08
C THR A 55 11.14 2.12 -2.14
N PRO A 56 12.38 1.64 -1.95
CA PRO A 56 13.37 2.40 -1.18
C PRO A 56 13.59 3.83 -1.69
N SER A 57 13.64 4.02 -3.02
CA SER A 57 13.73 5.35 -3.64
C SER A 57 12.47 6.20 -3.39
N GLY A 58 11.28 5.59 -3.36
CA GLY A 58 10.04 6.27 -2.98
C GLY A 58 10.03 6.72 -1.53
N ILE A 59 10.57 5.91 -0.60
CA ILE A 59 10.74 6.30 0.80
C ILE A 59 11.70 7.48 0.92
N GLU A 60 12.81 7.48 0.17
CA GLU A 60 13.73 8.62 0.15
C GLU A 60 13.09 9.88 -0.40
N PHE A 61 12.29 9.77 -1.47
CA PHE A 61 11.53 10.86 -2.05
C PHE A 61 10.53 11.44 -1.04
N LEU A 62 9.70 10.60 -0.42
CA LEU A 62 8.73 11.02 0.59
C LEU A 62 9.42 11.70 1.80
N ARG A 63 10.58 11.19 2.22
CA ARG A 63 11.37 11.83 3.29
C ARG A 63 11.86 13.23 2.91
N ARG A 64 12.06 13.54 1.63
CA ARG A 64 12.47 14.88 1.18
C ARG A 64 11.28 15.83 1.04
N GLU A 65 10.14 15.31 0.60
CA GLU A 65 8.91 16.08 0.36
C GLU A 65 8.10 16.37 1.63
N ILE A 66 8.20 15.54 2.68
CA ILE A 66 7.53 15.84 3.96
C ILE A 66 8.23 17.05 4.62
N PRO A 67 7.52 18.18 4.82
CA PRO A 67 8.08 19.34 5.51
C PRO A 67 8.55 18.94 6.91
N VAL A 68 9.71 19.49 7.31
CA VAL A 68 10.34 19.24 8.62
C VAL A 68 9.37 19.48 9.79
N GLU A 69 8.36 20.33 9.60
CA GLU A 69 7.33 20.70 10.58
C GLU A 69 6.50 19.51 11.09
N LEU A 70 6.37 18.41 10.33
CA LEU A 70 5.67 17.19 10.77
C LEU A 70 6.56 16.19 11.52
N ARG A 71 7.87 16.45 11.65
CA ARG A 71 8.81 15.56 12.37
C ARG A 71 8.83 15.77 13.88
N HIS A 72 8.18 16.82 14.38
CA HIS A 72 8.15 17.19 15.79
C HIS A 72 6.71 17.27 16.35
N THR A 73 5.97 16.16 16.31
CA THR A 73 4.88 15.94 17.29
C THR A 73 5.24 14.79 18.24
N LYS A 74 6.45 14.87 18.81
CA LYS A 74 6.68 14.27 20.13
C LYS A 74 5.99 15.17 21.16
N GLY A 75 4.88 14.68 21.70
CA GLY A 75 4.32 15.07 23.00
C GLY A 75 4.02 16.56 23.16
N THR A 76 2.75 16.92 23.04
CA THR A 76 2.20 17.98 23.87
C THR A 76 1.22 17.32 24.84
N ALA A 77 1.39 17.70 26.11
CA ALA A 77 0.90 17.07 27.33
C ALA A 77 -0.62 16.96 27.45
#